data_AF-A0A9N8VJW9-F1
#
_entry.id   AF-A0A9N8VJW9-F1
#
_cell.length_a   1.000
_cell.length_b   1.000
_cell.length_c   1.000
_cell.angle_alpha   90.00
_cell.angle_beta   90.00
_cell.angle_gamma   90.00
#
_symmetry.space_group_name_H-M   'P 1'
#
loop_
_entity.id
_entity.type
_entity.pdbx_description
1 polymer ?
#
loop_
_entity_poly.entity_id
_entity_poly.type
_entity_poly.pdbx_seq_one_letter_code
_entity_poly.pdbx_strand_id
1 'polypeptide(L)'
;MYKDLNHEDAEHVEKKLANLEGQSSKVIRDIIEASKGKSDVMLLRKDLQDLRKFLFIMNYRKLHRRNQFANKIFDPPTLNMVENFMKERNLQSTREVWLQNVREILETPHEDVPDNPRIFSLDRSDYKTRMIDCFLAIWQAGENDDFRKEIGLDAVRTVIGPGRHSIFEYVPHPPATPEYVNNVFDDSFKTQLDDKFTFHFVKINSATVHLVNAFILNEANPDLVLSYLSPSYLYKTIVKYHKSINKLGEIQDFSSMKKTLFTALNKTHKEDLSLRKSIPRGRTRIWHEFKMVTVTES
;
A
#
# COMPACT_ATOMS: atom_id res chain seq x y z
N MET A 1 -19.10 4.54 -2.74
CA MET A 1 -19.96 4.84 -3.89
C MET A 1 -19.72 6.27 -4.35
N TYR A 2 -18.94 6.42 -5.42
CA TYR A 2 -18.65 7.66 -6.11
C TYR A 2 -19.74 7.87 -7.16
N LYS A 3 -20.62 8.81 -6.87
CA LYS A 3 -21.59 9.30 -7.84
C LYS A 3 -21.09 10.61 -8.39
N ASP A 4 -20.91 10.67 -9.69
CA ASP A 4 -20.66 11.91 -10.42
C ASP A 4 -22.00 12.45 -10.91
N LEU A 5 -22.61 13.34 -10.13
CA LEU A 5 -23.94 13.89 -10.44
C LEU A 5 -23.91 14.80 -11.69
N ASN A 6 -22.72 15.17 -12.15
CA ASN A 6 -22.52 16.04 -13.31
C ASN A 6 -22.28 15.24 -14.61
N HIS A 7 -22.34 13.91 -14.57
CA HIS A 7 -22.15 13.01 -15.71
C HIS A 7 -23.45 12.25 -16.02
N GLU A 8 -23.73 11.97 -17.30
CA GLU A 8 -24.94 11.25 -17.75
C GLU A 8 -25.08 9.88 -17.07
N ASP A 9 -23.98 9.14 -16.99
CA ASP A 9 -23.85 7.96 -16.15
C ASP A 9 -23.18 8.32 -14.82
N ALA A 10 -23.99 8.57 -13.79
CA ALA A 10 -23.50 8.96 -12.47
C ALA A 10 -22.59 7.91 -11.83
N GLU A 11 -22.65 6.64 -12.26
CA GLU A 11 -21.86 5.53 -11.70
C GLU A 11 -20.68 5.11 -12.59
N HIS A 12 -20.38 5.88 -13.64
CA HIS A 12 -19.33 5.54 -14.60
C HIS A 12 -17.96 5.30 -13.93
N VAL A 13 -17.60 6.12 -12.92
CA VAL A 13 -16.35 5.96 -12.17
C VAL A 13 -16.34 4.63 -11.40
N GLU A 14 -17.45 4.28 -10.73
CA GLU A 14 -17.56 3.02 -9.98
C GLU A 14 -17.51 1.80 -10.90
N LYS A 15 -18.14 1.86 -12.08
CA LYS A 15 -18.06 0.79 -13.08
C LYS A 15 -16.62 0.57 -13.56
N LYS A 16 -15.88 1.64 -13.84
CA LYS A 16 -14.47 1.56 -14.25
C LYS A 16 -13.58 1.03 -13.13
N LEU A 17 -13.83 1.44 -11.89
CA LEU A 17 -13.16 0.91 -10.71
C LEU A 17 -13.41 -0.59 -10.54
N ALA A 18 -14.66 -1.04 -10.64
CA ALA A 18 -15.02 -2.44 -10.53
C ALA A 18 -14.32 -3.30 -11.60
N ASN A 19 -14.21 -2.80 -12.83
CA ASN A 19 -13.48 -3.49 -13.89
C ASN A 19 -11.97 -3.60 -13.57
N LEU A 20 -11.33 -2.50 -13.17
CA LEU A 20 -9.91 -2.49 -12.81
C LEU A 20 -9.63 -3.42 -11.61
N GLU A 21 -10.52 -3.40 -10.61
CA GLU A 21 -10.45 -4.27 -9.44
C GLU A 21 -10.61 -5.75 -9.82
N GLY A 22 -11.56 -6.08 -10.70
CA GLY A 22 -11.75 -7.45 -11.19
C GLY A 22 -10.53 -7.98 -11.95
N GLN A 23 -9.97 -7.18 -12.85
CA GLN A 23 -8.73 -7.50 -13.59
C GLN A 23 -7.54 -7.68 -12.64
N SER A 24 -7.30 -6.69 -11.76
CA SER A 24 -6.17 -6.73 -10.82
C SER A 24 -6.29 -7.86 -9.80
N SER A 25 -7.52 -8.17 -9.35
CA SER A 25 -7.76 -9.29 -8.44
C SER A 25 -7.41 -10.63 -9.08
N LYS A 26 -7.62 -10.78 -10.39
CA LYS A 26 -7.20 -11.98 -11.12
C LYS A 26 -5.68 -12.09 -11.10
N VAL A 27 -4.97 -11.01 -11.45
CA VAL A 27 -3.50 -10.97 -11.45
C VAL A 27 -2.95 -11.29 -10.05
N ILE A 28 -3.52 -10.70 -8.99
CA ILE A 28 -3.11 -10.98 -7.60
C ILE A 28 -3.32 -12.46 -7.24
N ARG A 29 -4.45 -13.06 -7.63
CA ARG A 29 -4.68 -14.49 -7.41
C ARG A 29 -3.66 -15.35 -8.16
N ASP A 30 -3.36 -15.02 -9.41
CA ASP A 30 -2.40 -15.76 -10.22
C ASP A 30 -0.99 -15.69 -9.60
N ILE A 31 -0.60 -14.53 -9.07
CA ILE A 31 0.64 -14.35 -8.28
C ILE A 31 0.63 -15.24 -7.03
N ILE A 32 -0.47 -15.23 -6.26
CA ILE A 32 -0.61 -16.02 -5.03
C ILE A 32 -0.52 -17.52 -5.34
N GLU A 33 -1.26 -18.01 -6.33
CA GLU A 33 -1.24 -19.43 -6.70
C GLU A 33 0.14 -19.86 -7.23
N ALA A 34 0.78 -19.04 -8.07
CA ALA A 34 2.14 -19.31 -8.52
C ALA A 34 3.13 -19.39 -7.34
N SER A 35 2.99 -18.52 -6.34
CA SER A 35 3.90 -18.51 -5.18
C SER A 35 3.88 -19.79 -4.34
N LYS A 36 2.84 -20.63 -4.44
CA LYS A 36 2.72 -21.88 -3.67
C LYS A 36 3.65 -22.99 -4.16
N GLY A 37 4.14 -22.91 -5.40
CA GLY A 37 4.93 -23.99 -6.00
C GLY A 37 5.92 -23.59 -7.09
N LYS A 38 5.95 -22.32 -7.51
CA LYS A 38 6.89 -21.80 -8.51
C LYS A 38 7.90 -20.86 -7.86
N SER A 39 9.01 -20.62 -8.55
CA SER A 39 10.03 -19.62 -8.19
C SER A 39 9.74 -18.23 -8.74
N ASP A 40 8.78 -18.12 -9.65
CA ASP A 40 8.50 -16.89 -10.39
C ASP A 40 7.06 -16.87 -10.93
N VAL A 41 6.67 -15.70 -11.42
CA VAL A 41 5.42 -15.45 -12.12
C VAL A 41 5.67 -14.50 -13.30
N MET A 42 5.13 -14.85 -14.45
CA MET A 42 5.16 -14.02 -15.66
C MET A 42 3.87 -13.20 -15.72
N LEU A 43 4.01 -11.88 -15.91
CA LEU A 43 2.90 -10.95 -16.13
C LEU A 43 3.04 -10.29 -17.50
N LEU A 44 1.92 -10.06 -18.19
CA LEU A 44 1.91 -9.21 -19.37
C LEU A 44 2.04 -7.74 -18.97
N ARG A 45 2.57 -6.90 -19.86
CA ARG A 45 2.65 -5.44 -19.64
C ARG A 45 1.29 -4.89 -19.25
N LYS A 46 0.25 -5.25 -20.00
CA LYS A 46 -1.12 -4.82 -19.72
C LYS A 46 -1.54 -5.13 -18.27
N ASP A 47 -1.35 -6.38 -17.85
CA ASP A 47 -1.70 -6.82 -16.49
C ASP A 47 -0.89 -6.09 -15.42
N LEU A 48 0.40 -5.85 -15.68
CA LEU A 48 1.28 -5.09 -14.79
C LEU A 48 0.87 -3.62 -14.68
N GLN A 49 0.50 -2.99 -15.80
CA GLN A 49 0.03 -1.61 -15.86
C GLN A 49 -1.30 -1.45 -15.12
N ASP A 50 -2.24 -2.37 -15.32
CA ASP A 50 -3.52 -2.40 -14.61
C ASP A 50 -3.30 -2.61 -13.10
N LEU A 51 -2.42 -3.54 -12.71
CA LEU A 51 -2.07 -3.75 -11.30
C LEU A 51 -1.47 -2.50 -10.65
N ARG A 52 -0.57 -1.78 -11.33
CA ARG A 52 0.01 -0.53 -10.84
C ARG A 52 -1.05 0.56 -10.65
N LYS A 53 -1.92 0.73 -11.64
CA LYS A 53 -3.07 1.65 -11.53
C LYS A 53 -3.95 1.29 -10.34
N PHE A 54 -4.26 0.02 -10.17
CA PHE A 54 -5.07 -0.46 -9.05
C PHE A 54 -4.42 -0.16 -7.71
N LEU A 55 -3.14 -0.49 -7.53
CA LEU A 55 -2.41 -0.21 -6.29
C LEU A 55 -2.39 1.28 -5.96
N PHE A 56 -2.18 2.14 -6.96
CA PHE A 56 -2.23 3.60 -6.76
C PHE A 56 -3.63 4.06 -6.34
N ILE A 57 -4.66 3.66 -7.09
CA ILE A 57 -6.04 4.09 -6.87
C ILE A 57 -6.57 3.62 -5.52
N MET A 58 -6.27 2.38 -5.11
CA MET A 58 -6.66 1.88 -3.80
C MET A 58 -6.05 2.68 -2.67
N ASN A 59 -4.80 3.16 -2.83
CA ASN A 59 -4.18 4.06 -1.88
C ASN A 59 -4.81 5.47 -1.94
N TYR A 60 -4.98 6.03 -3.13
CA TYR A 60 -5.50 7.37 -3.36
C TYR A 60 -6.95 7.55 -2.86
N ARG A 61 -7.74 6.48 -2.89
CA ARG A 61 -9.15 6.46 -2.46
C ARG A 61 -9.35 6.30 -0.95
N LYS A 62 -8.29 6.10 -0.18
CA LYS A 62 -8.38 5.97 1.28
C LYS A 62 -9.07 7.18 1.91
N LEU A 63 -9.68 6.93 3.06
CA LEU A 63 -10.48 7.91 3.77
C LEU A 63 -9.71 9.19 4.09
N HIS A 64 -8.42 9.09 4.47
CA HIS A 64 -7.59 10.25 4.74
C HIS A 64 -7.46 11.19 3.54
N ARG A 65 -7.04 10.66 2.38
CA ARG A 65 -6.88 11.45 1.15
C ARG A 65 -8.22 11.99 0.66
N ARG A 66 -9.28 11.19 0.70
CA ARG A 66 -10.64 11.64 0.36
C ARG A 66 -11.10 12.79 1.27
N ASN A 67 -10.88 12.69 2.58
CA ASN A 67 -11.26 13.72 3.55
C ASN A 67 -10.41 14.97 3.39
N GLN A 68 -9.16 14.83 2.95
CA GLN A 68 -8.29 15.95 2.63
C GLN A 68 -8.97 16.90 1.62
N PHE A 69 -9.45 16.36 0.51
CA PHE A 69 -10.16 17.12 -0.51
C PHE A 69 -11.56 17.52 -0.06
N ALA A 70 -12.32 16.64 0.59
CA ALA A 70 -13.69 16.94 1.03
C ALA A 70 -13.75 18.10 2.04
N ASN A 71 -12.79 18.16 2.97
CA ASN A 71 -12.76 19.12 4.06
C ASN A 71 -11.70 20.23 3.87
N LYS A 72 -11.07 20.31 2.69
CA LYS A 72 -10.02 21.29 2.36
C LYS A 72 -8.83 21.31 3.34
N ILE A 73 -8.39 20.13 3.77
CA ILE A 73 -7.28 19.98 4.73
C ILE A 73 -5.95 20.01 3.98
N PHE A 74 -5.49 21.21 3.61
CA PHE A 74 -4.23 21.42 2.91
C PHE A 74 -3.40 22.48 3.63
N ASP A 75 -2.07 22.42 3.51
CA ASP A 75 -1.23 23.57 3.83
C ASP A 75 -1.54 24.74 2.87
N PRO A 76 -1.31 26.01 3.26
CA PRO A 76 -1.71 27.15 2.44
C PRO A 76 -1.11 27.15 1.01
N PRO A 77 0.18 26.80 0.80
CA PRO A 77 0.72 26.65 -0.56
C PRO A 77 -0.04 25.60 -1.40
N THR A 78 -0.27 24.41 -0.84
CA THR A 78 -0.98 23.35 -1.57
C THR A 78 -2.43 23.74 -1.87
N LEU A 79 -3.13 24.39 -0.92
CA LEU A 79 -4.50 24.86 -1.15
C LEU A 79 -4.57 25.82 -2.34
N ASN A 80 -3.64 26.78 -2.42
CA ASN A 80 -3.58 27.72 -3.53
C ASN A 80 -3.36 27.00 -4.88
N MET A 81 -2.52 25.96 -4.92
CA MET A 81 -2.35 25.14 -6.12
C MET A 81 -3.64 24.43 -6.53
N VAL A 82 -4.37 23.86 -5.56
CA VAL A 82 -5.66 23.20 -5.82
C VAL A 82 -6.69 24.21 -6.34
N GLU A 83 -6.78 25.40 -5.74
CA GLU A 83 -7.72 26.44 -6.16
C GLU A 83 -7.41 26.99 -7.56
N ASN A 84 -6.13 27.15 -7.92
CA ASN A 84 -5.74 27.53 -9.28
C ASN A 84 -6.11 26.44 -10.28
N PHE A 85 -5.84 25.18 -9.95
CA PHE A 85 -6.25 24.04 -10.78
C PHE A 85 -7.77 23.98 -10.96
N MET A 86 -8.54 24.26 -9.91
CA MET A 86 -10.00 24.35 -9.99
C MET A 86 -10.45 25.43 -10.97
N LYS A 87 -9.87 26.64 -10.89
CA LYS A 87 -10.18 27.76 -11.80
C LYS A 87 -9.87 27.41 -13.25
N GLU A 88 -8.69 26.85 -13.51
CA GLU A 88 -8.26 26.44 -14.86
C GLU A 88 -9.16 25.36 -15.48
N ARG A 89 -9.82 24.54 -14.64
CA ARG A 89 -10.66 23.42 -15.06
C ARG A 89 -12.15 23.64 -14.85
N ASN A 90 -12.55 24.84 -14.42
CA ASN A 90 -13.94 25.19 -14.09
C ASN A 90 -14.61 24.26 -13.05
N LEU A 91 -13.82 23.76 -12.09
CA LEU A 91 -14.30 22.88 -11.02
C LEU A 91 -14.83 23.70 -9.84
N GLN A 92 -15.97 23.29 -9.29
CA GLN A 92 -16.70 24.03 -8.27
C GLN A 92 -16.24 23.69 -6.85
N SER A 93 -15.58 22.54 -6.66
CA SER A 93 -15.10 22.12 -5.35
C SER A 93 -13.80 21.32 -5.42
N THR A 94 -13.06 21.32 -4.30
CA THR A 94 -11.89 20.46 -4.10
C THR A 94 -12.26 18.97 -4.19
N ARG A 95 -13.51 18.60 -3.85
CA ARG A 95 -14.03 17.24 -4.03
C ARG A 95 -14.12 16.85 -5.51
N GLU A 96 -14.48 17.78 -6.39
CA GLU A 96 -14.50 17.54 -7.83
C GLU A 96 -13.08 17.34 -8.39
N VAL A 97 -12.07 18.03 -7.85
CA VAL A 97 -10.65 17.76 -8.19
C VAL A 97 -10.29 16.31 -7.88
N TRP A 98 -10.63 15.83 -6.68
CA TRP A 98 -10.37 14.45 -6.28
C TRP A 98 -11.08 13.44 -7.20
N LEU A 99 -12.35 13.69 -7.53
CA LEU A 99 -13.13 12.80 -8.40
C LEU A 99 -12.60 12.80 -9.84
N GLN A 100 -12.26 13.99 -10.37
CA GLN A 100 -11.63 14.13 -11.68
C GLN A 100 -10.31 13.36 -11.72
N ASN A 101 -9.45 13.50 -10.72
CA ASN A 101 -8.18 12.77 -10.69
C ASN A 101 -8.39 11.25 -10.70
N VAL A 102 -9.34 10.72 -9.92
CA VAL A 102 -9.70 9.30 -9.98
C VAL A 102 -10.13 8.90 -11.39
N ARG A 103 -11.04 9.66 -12.00
CA ARG A 103 -11.54 9.37 -13.36
C ARG A 103 -10.41 9.40 -14.39
N GLU A 104 -9.65 10.48 -14.44
CA GLU A 104 -8.59 10.69 -15.43
C GLU A 104 -7.48 9.65 -15.27
N ILE A 105 -7.11 9.25 -14.04
CA ILE A 105 -6.14 8.16 -13.82
C ILE A 105 -6.68 6.82 -14.37
N LEU A 106 -7.97 6.53 -14.19
CA LEU A 106 -8.57 5.29 -14.70
C LEU A 106 -8.58 5.26 -16.23
N GLU A 107 -8.88 6.39 -16.87
CA GLU A 107 -9.08 6.50 -18.32
C GLU A 107 -7.80 6.67 -19.13
N THR A 108 -6.80 7.34 -18.55
CA THR A 108 -5.53 7.62 -19.24
C THR A 108 -4.68 6.36 -19.32
N PRO A 109 -4.07 5.99 -20.46
CA PRO A 109 -3.09 4.91 -20.52
C PRO A 109 -2.02 5.05 -19.43
N HIS A 110 -1.57 3.94 -18.83
CA HIS A 110 -0.69 3.97 -17.65
C HIS A 110 0.55 4.85 -17.83
N GLU A 111 1.18 4.78 -19.00
CA GLU A 111 2.38 5.55 -19.34
C GLU A 111 2.13 7.06 -19.51
N ASP A 112 0.91 7.46 -19.85
CA ASP A 112 0.53 8.84 -20.11
C ASP A 112 -0.01 9.56 -18.85
N VAL A 113 -0.30 8.83 -17.76
CA VAL A 113 -0.81 9.40 -16.49
C VAL A 113 0.08 10.53 -15.95
N PRO A 114 1.42 10.42 -15.91
CA PRO A 114 2.31 11.49 -15.45
C PRO A 114 2.18 12.79 -16.24
N ASP A 115 1.80 12.70 -17.50
CA ASP A 115 1.80 13.84 -18.42
C ASP A 115 0.39 14.39 -18.66
N ASN A 116 -0.69 13.69 -18.24
CA ASN A 116 -2.06 14.15 -18.44
C ASN A 116 -2.38 15.44 -17.64
N PRO A 117 -2.53 16.61 -18.31
CA PRO A 117 -2.72 17.88 -17.62
C PRO A 117 -4.08 18.02 -16.92
N ARG A 118 -5.01 17.08 -17.13
CA ARG A 118 -6.30 17.00 -16.43
C ARG A 118 -6.20 16.37 -15.04
N ILE A 119 -5.03 15.85 -14.67
CA ILE A 119 -4.77 15.37 -13.31
C ILE A 119 -4.01 16.47 -12.56
N PHE A 120 -4.38 16.69 -11.30
CA PHE A 120 -3.68 17.66 -10.45
C PHE A 120 -2.17 17.37 -10.40
N SER A 121 -1.34 18.40 -10.49
CA SER A 121 0.12 18.24 -10.69
C SER A 121 0.81 17.44 -9.58
N LEU A 122 0.44 17.65 -8.31
CA LEU A 122 1.01 16.87 -7.20
C LEU A 122 0.61 15.39 -7.26
N ASP A 123 -0.59 15.09 -7.75
CA ASP A 123 -1.07 13.71 -7.88
C ASP A 123 -0.40 13.00 -9.07
N ARG A 124 -0.13 13.72 -10.16
CA ARG A 124 0.68 13.20 -11.27
C ARG A 124 2.11 12.89 -10.86
N SER A 125 2.74 13.81 -10.14
CA SER A 125 4.09 13.62 -9.62
C SER A 125 4.13 12.42 -8.66
N ASP A 126 3.12 12.27 -7.79
CA ASP A 126 3.03 11.10 -6.92
C ASP A 126 2.87 9.80 -7.71
N TYR A 127 2.02 9.81 -8.74
CA TYR A 127 1.84 8.66 -9.63
C TYR A 127 3.13 8.28 -10.34
N LYS A 128 3.81 9.26 -10.95
CA LYS A 128 5.08 9.05 -11.66
C LYS A 128 6.12 8.38 -10.75
N THR A 129 6.39 9.00 -9.60
CA THR A 129 7.38 8.47 -8.66
C THR A 129 7.06 7.05 -8.21
N ARG A 130 5.78 6.73 -7.96
CA ARG A 130 5.40 5.45 -7.35
C ARG A 130 5.11 4.34 -8.35
N MET A 131 4.63 4.67 -9.54
CA MET A 131 4.09 3.71 -10.51
C MET A 131 4.91 3.64 -11.80
N ILE A 132 5.74 4.64 -12.09
CA ILE A 132 6.63 4.67 -13.25
C ILE A 132 8.08 4.48 -12.82
N ASP A 133 8.55 5.32 -11.89
CA ASP A 133 9.97 5.36 -11.51
C ASP A 133 10.37 4.22 -10.56
N CYS A 134 9.39 3.59 -9.89
CA CYS A 134 9.60 2.45 -9.02
C CYS A 134 9.25 1.12 -9.74
N PHE A 135 10.02 0.08 -9.48
CA PHE A 135 9.69 -1.27 -9.90
C PHE A 135 8.88 -2.01 -8.83
N LEU A 136 8.08 -2.98 -9.26
CA LEU A 136 7.31 -3.83 -8.37
C LEU A 136 8.20 -4.99 -7.90
N ALA A 137 8.16 -5.30 -6.60
CA ALA A 137 8.82 -6.48 -6.04
C ALA A 137 7.77 -7.40 -5.42
N ILE A 138 7.97 -8.71 -5.52
CA ILE A 138 7.11 -9.73 -4.91
C ILE A 138 7.94 -10.55 -3.91
N TRP A 139 7.62 -10.38 -2.63
CA TRP A 139 8.27 -11.11 -1.55
C TRP A 139 7.38 -12.24 -1.05
N GLN A 140 8.04 -13.34 -0.67
CA GLN A 140 7.42 -14.48 -0.01
C GLN A 140 7.99 -14.56 1.41
N ALA A 141 7.10 -14.70 2.40
CA ALA A 141 7.54 -14.99 3.75
C ALA A 141 8.08 -16.42 3.83
N GLY A 142 9.04 -16.68 4.73
CA GLY A 142 9.49 -18.05 5.01
C GLY A 142 8.37 -18.92 5.58
N GLU A 143 8.51 -20.24 5.55
CA GLU A 143 7.47 -21.21 5.96
C GLU A 143 6.95 -21.03 7.40
N ASN A 144 7.70 -20.33 8.25
CA ASN A 144 7.36 -20.06 9.65
C ASN A 144 7.06 -18.57 9.94
N ASP A 145 7.05 -17.74 8.91
CA ASP A 145 6.85 -16.30 8.99
C ASP A 145 5.66 -15.90 8.10
N ASP A 146 5.08 -14.74 8.36
CA ASP A 146 3.93 -14.26 7.60
C ASP A 146 3.89 -12.72 7.50
N PHE A 147 3.36 -12.20 6.40
CA PHE A 147 3.18 -10.77 6.29
C PHE A 147 1.86 -10.36 6.89
N ARG A 148 1.85 -9.25 7.63
CA ARG A 148 0.59 -8.64 8.02
C ARG A 148 -0.12 -8.09 6.78
N LYS A 149 -1.37 -8.52 6.56
CA LYS A 149 -2.26 -7.84 5.62
C LYS A 149 -2.64 -6.49 6.20
N GLU A 150 -2.12 -5.41 5.65
CA GLU A 150 -2.59 -4.07 5.96
C GLU A 150 -2.99 -3.32 4.69
N ILE A 151 -4.15 -2.66 4.78
CA ILE A 151 -4.67 -1.70 3.81
C ILE A 151 -4.12 -0.33 4.26
N GLY A 152 -2.89 0.02 3.88
CA GLY A 152 -2.17 1.06 4.63
C GLY A 152 -0.85 1.66 4.12
N LEU A 153 -0.51 1.63 2.82
CA LEU A 153 0.77 2.16 2.30
C LEU A 153 0.86 3.72 2.16
N ASP A 154 0.57 4.50 3.21
CA ASP A 154 0.65 5.97 3.12
C ASP A 154 1.96 6.63 3.58
N ALA A 155 2.85 5.99 4.37
CA ALA A 155 4.05 6.69 4.87
C ALA A 155 5.41 5.99 4.73
N VAL A 156 5.58 5.10 3.73
CA VAL A 156 6.93 4.65 3.29
C VAL A 156 7.83 5.85 2.89
N ARG A 157 7.25 7.03 2.65
CA ARG A 157 7.98 8.24 2.28
C ARG A 157 8.64 9.01 3.43
N THR A 158 8.22 8.86 4.69
CA THR A 158 8.68 9.76 5.76
C THR A 158 10.08 9.46 6.31
N VAL A 159 10.79 8.48 5.73
CA VAL A 159 12.16 8.11 6.15
C VAL A 159 13.24 8.51 5.12
N ILE A 160 12.89 9.23 4.05
CA ILE A 160 13.88 9.66 3.03
C ILE A 160 14.25 11.13 3.25
N GLY A 161 15.08 11.39 4.26
CA GLY A 161 15.89 12.60 4.34
C GLY A 161 17.21 12.42 3.56
N PRO A 162 17.94 13.50 3.22
CA PRO A 162 19.25 13.37 2.58
C PRO A 162 20.18 12.52 3.46
N GLY A 163 20.68 11.40 2.91
CA GLY A 163 21.53 10.43 3.62
C GLY A 163 20.78 9.31 4.37
N ARG A 164 19.45 9.20 4.23
CA ARG A 164 18.69 8.07 4.77
C ARG A 164 18.26 7.13 3.66
N HIS A 165 18.83 5.92 3.71
CA HIS A 165 18.48 4.84 2.82
C HIS A 165 17.08 4.29 3.14
N SER A 166 16.40 3.75 2.12
CA SER A 166 15.17 2.97 2.35
C SER A 166 15.48 1.88 3.38
N ILE A 167 14.59 1.66 4.35
CA ILE A 167 14.72 0.53 5.28
C ILE A 167 14.73 -0.82 4.53
N PHE A 168 14.28 -0.82 3.27
CA PHE A 168 14.28 -1.95 2.37
C PHE A 168 15.46 -1.97 1.38
N GLU A 169 16.41 -1.03 1.48
CA GLU A 169 17.58 -0.98 0.58
C GLU A 169 18.37 -2.31 0.59
N TYR A 170 18.46 -2.96 1.75
CA TYR A 170 19.16 -4.24 1.90
C TYR A 170 18.24 -5.44 1.74
N VAL A 171 16.97 -5.24 1.39
CA VAL A 171 16.04 -6.34 1.13
C VAL A 171 16.16 -6.71 -0.34
N PRO A 172 16.44 -7.99 -0.68
CA PRO A 172 16.61 -8.38 -2.07
C PRO A 172 15.35 -8.08 -2.87
N HIS A 173 15.52 -7.30 -3.93
CA HIS A 173 14.45 -6.81 -4.78
C HIS A 173 14.88 -6.88 -6.26
N PRO A 174 15.08 -8.10 -6.80
CA PRO A 174 15.49 -8.25 -8.19
C PRO A 174 14.44 -7.60 -9.11
N PRO A 175 14.86 -6.82 -10.12
CA PRO A 175 13.93 -6.32 -11.12
C PRO A 175 13.31 -7.48 -11.88
N ALA A 176 12.14 -7.26 -12.48
CA ALA A 176 11.56 -8.23 -13.40
C ALA A 176 12.45 -8.38 -14.64
N THR A 177 12.53 -9.60 -15.17
CA THR A 177 13.20 -9.88 -16.44
C THR A 177 12.22 -9.61 -17.58
N PRO A 178 12.46 -8.61 -18.45
CA PRO A 178 11.55 -8.30 -19.54
C PRO A 178 11.82 -9.16 -20.77
N GLU A 179 10.76 -9.57 -21.46
CA GLU A 179 10.80 -10.13 -22.81
C GLU A 179 9.89 -9.28 -23.71
N TYR A 180 10.50 -8.53 -24.62
CA TYR A 180 9.79 -7.65 -25.53
C TYR A 180 9.41 -8.36 -26.82
N VAL A 181 8.19 -8.12 -27.31
CA VAL A 181 7.69 -8.78 -28.53
C VAL A 181 8.51 -8.40 -29.76
N ASN A 182 8.97 -7.15 -29.84
CA ASN A 182 9.81 -6.65 -30.92
C ASN A 182 11.24 -6.35 -30.42
N ASN A 183 12.11 -7.35 -30.48
CA ASN A 183 13.54 -7.22 -30.12
C ASN A 183 14.42 -6.68 -31.28
N VAL A 184 13.87 -5.81 -32.14
CA VAL A 184 14.65 -5.22 -33.24
C VAL A 184 15.32 -3.96 -32.70
N PHE A 185 16.65 -3.96 -32.71
CA PHE A 185 17.54 -2.82 -32.39
C PHE A 185 17.43 -1.71 -33.45
N ASP A 186 16.23 -1.19 -33.66
CA ASP A 186 15.99 0.01 -34.46
C ASP A 186 15.60 1.15 -33.50
N ASP A 187 15.90 2.39 -33.88
CA ASP A 187 15.82 3.60 -33.05
C ASP A 187 14.39 3.94 -32.55
N SER A 188 13.40 3.10 -32.84
CA SER A 188 12.02 3.20 -32.36
C SER A 188 11.61 1.99 -31.52
N PHE A 189 12.29 1.74 -30.40
CA PHE A 189 11.79 0.79 -29.41
C PHE A 189 10.38 1.22 -28.96
N LYS A 190 9.37 0.42 -29.32
CA LYS A 190 7.98 0.64 -28.93
C LYS A 190 7.56 -0.45 -27.97
N THR A 191 7.10 -0.03 -26.79
CA THR A 191 6.48 -0.91 -25.80
C THR A 191 5.20 -1.51 -26.38
N GLN A 192 4.93 -2.78 -26.06
CA GLN A 192 3.70 -3.45 -26.44
C GLN A 192 2.99 -4.02 -25.22
N LEU A 193 1.66 -4.04 -25.27
CA LEU A 193 0.81 -4.57 -24.20
C LEU A 193 1.06 -6.06 -23.92
N ASP A 194 1.58 -6.78 -24.90
CA ASP A 194 1.91 -8.20 -24.84
C ASP A 194 3.37 -8.49 -24.44
N ASP A 195 4.16 -7.45 -24.14
CA ASP A 195 5.50 -7.63 -23.54
C ASP A 195 5.36 -8.38 -22.21
N LYS A 196 6.29 -9.27 -21.91
CA LYS A 196 6.25 -10.13 -20.72
C LYS A 196 7.26 -9.67 -19.70
N PHE A 197 6.89 -9.79 -18.43
CA PHE A 197 7.73 -9.46 -17.29
C PHE A 197 7.72 -10.63 -16.31
N THR A 198 8.88 -11.26 -16.15
CA THR A 198 9.04 -12.38 -15.21
C THR A 198 9.54 -11.85 -13.87
N PHE A 199 8.72 -12.00 -12.84
CA PHE A 199 9.01 -11.62 -11.46
C PHE A 199 9.44 -12.84 -10.67
N HIS A 200 10.63 -12.80 -10.08
CA HIS A 200 11.10 -13.85 -9.18
C HIS A 200 10.55 -13.65 -7.77
N PHE A 201 10.03 -14.74 -7.18
CA PHE A 201 9.65 -14.75 -5.78
C PHE A 201 10.90 -14.79 -4.90
N VAL A 202 11.11 -13.71 -4.15
CA VAL A 202 12.19 -13.66 -3.18
C VAL A 202 11.65 -14.12 -1.84
N LYS A 203 12.14 -15.26 -1.36
CA LYS A 203 11.95 -15.68 0.03
C LYS A 203 12.79 -14.77 0.92
N ILE A 204 12.13 -13.98 1.76
CA ILE A 204 12.81 -13.16 2.75
C ILE A 204 12.89 -13.88 4.10
N ASN A 205 13.97 -13.64 4.84
CA ASN A 205 14.15 -14.27 6.15
C ASN A 205 13.23 -13.66 7.22
N SER A 206 13.09 -14.37 8.33
CA SER A 206 12.30 -13.95 9.49
C SER A 206 12.63 -12.54 9.97
N ALA A 207 13.92 -12.17 10.02
CA ALA A 207 14.32 -10.84 10.47
C ALA A 207 13.77 -9.73 9.56
N THR A 208 13.79 -9.94 8.24
CA THR A 208 13.21 -9.02 7.26
C THR A 208 11.68 -8.99 7.36
N VAL A 209 11.02 -10.15 7.50
CA VAL A 209 9.55 -10.19 7.70
C VAL A 209 9.15 -9.39 8.94
N HIS A 210 9.91 -9.51 10.02
CA HIS A 210 9.66 -8.72 11.23
C HIS A 210 9.93 -7.24 11.08
N LEU A 211 10.93 -6.85 10.29
CA LEU A 211 11.16 -5.45 9.96
C LEU A 211 9.99 -4.86 9.15
N VAL A 212 9.52 -5.58 8.13
CA VAL A 212 8.34 -5.20 7.33
C VAL A 212 7.11 -5.07 8.24
N ASN A 213 6.85 -6.07 9.08
CA ASN A 213 5.69 -6.05 9.98
C ASN A 213 5.81 -4.98 11.07
N ALA A 214 7.02 -4.65 11.51
CA ALA A 214 7.29 -3.55 12.43
C ALA A 214 7.00 -2.19 11.79
N PHE A 215 7.33 -2.03 10.51
CA PHE A 215 6.99 -0.84 9.74
C PHE A 215 5.47 -0.69 9.59
N ILE A 216 4.79 -1.74 9.15
CA ILE A 216 3.32 -1.80 9.07
C ILE A 216 2.69 -1.40 10.41
N LEU A 217 3.19 -1.95 11.53
CA LEU A 217 2.76 -1.57 12.87
C LEU A 217 2.94 -0.08 13.19
N ASN A 218 4.04 0.51 12.74
CA ASN A 218 4.31 1.92 13.01
C ASN A 218 3.35 2.84 12.25
N GLU A 219 3.00 2.44 11.04
CA GLU A 219 2.07 3.15 10.16
C GLU A 219 0.58 2.95 10.53
N ALA A 220 0.28 1.92 11.33
CA ALA A 220 -1.06 1.69 11.82
C ALA A 220 -1.59 2.90 12.63
N ASN A 221 -2.78 3.37 12.28
CA ASN A 221 -3.50 4.42 13.01
C ASN A 221 -4.58 3.77 13.90
N PRO A 222 -4.91 4.31 15.09
CA PRO A 222 -6.07 3.91 15.90
C PRO A 222 -7.41 3.71 15.18
N ASP A 223 -7.61 4.25 13.97
CA ASP A 223 -8.80 4.01 13.15
C ASP A 223 -8.63 2.86 12.13
N LEU A 224 -7.44 2.27 12.03
CA LEU A 224 -7.07 1.27 11.04
C LEU A 224 -7.33 -0.15 11.57
N VAL A 225 -8.03 -0.96 10.79
CA VAL A 225 -8.31 -2.36 11.14
C VAL A 225 -7.07 -3.20 10.91
N LEU A 226 -6.47 -3.64 12.01
CA LEU A 226 -5.32 -4.53 12.01
C LEU A 226 -5.75 -5.98 11.75
N SER A 227 -5.50 -6.49 10.54
CA SER A 227 -5.70 -7.90 10.19
C SER A 227 -4.43 -8.72 10.45
N TYR A 228 -4.61 -9.97 10.88
CA TYR A 228 -3.52 -10.89 11.19
C TYR A 228 -3.97 -12.35 11.04
N LEU A 229 -3.05 -13.26 10.68
CA LEU A 229 -3.39 -14.69 10.49
C LEU A 229 -3.69 -15.40 11.81
N SER A 230 -2.90 -15.17 12.86
CA SER A 230 -3.15 -15.78 14.17
C SER A 230 -2.78 -14.87 15.34
N PRO A 231 -3.45 -15.01 16.50
CA PRO A 231 -3.11 -14.24 17.69
C PRO A 231 -1.65 -14.45 18.13
N SER A 232 -1.12 -15.66 17.95
CA SER A 232 0.28 -16.01 18.26
C SER A 232 1.25 -15.25 17.37
N TYR A 233 0.94 -15.18 16.07
CA TYR A 233 1.76 -14.45 15.10
C TYR A 233 1.78 -12.95 15.38
N LEU A 234 0.60 -12.35 15.64
CA LEU A 234 0.51 -10.94 15.99
C LEU A 234 1.26 -10.64 17.29
N TYR A 235 1.14 -11.52 18.30
CA TYR A 235 1.88 -11.37 19.55
C TYR A 235 3.39 -11.37 19.33
N LYS A 236 3.94 -12.36 18.59
CA LYS A 236 5.36 -12.44 18.25
C LYS A 236 5.83 -11.19 17.50
N THR A 237 5.01 -10.71 16.57
CA THR A 237 5.28 -9.50 15.79
C THR A 237 5.37 -8.26 16.67
N ILE A 238 4.40 -8.03 17.57
CA ILE A 238 4.42 -6.89 18.51
C ILE A 238 5.62 -6.99 19.47
N VAL A 239 5.95 -8.19 19.95
CA VAL A 239 7.14 -8.41 20.79
C VAL A 239 8.42 -8.02 20.05
N LYS A 240 8.57 -8.42 18.77
CA LYS A 240 9.73 -8.10 17.96
C LYS A 240 9.77 -6.61 17.55
N TYR A 241 8.61 -5.99 17.30
CA TYR A 241 8.48 -4.55 17.09
C TYR A 241 9.00 -3.76 18.29
N HIS A 242 8.57 -4.05 19.52
CA HIS A 242 9.08 -3.39 20.73
C HIS A 242 10.59 -3.60 20.95
N LYS A 243 11.16 -4.72 20.50
CA LYS A 243 12.62 -4.96 20.54
C LYS A 243 13.40 -4.18 19.46
N SER A 244 12.75 -3.84 18.35
CA SER A 244 13.37 -3.19 17.19
C SER A 244 13.09 -1.69 17.13
N ILE A 245 12.38 -1.16 18.14
CA ILE A 245 11.75 0.16 18.13
C ILE A 245 12.72 1.33 18.10
N ASN A 246 13.93 1.13 18.64
CA ASN A 246 15.01 2.13 18.63
C ASN A 246 15.46 2.51 17.21
N LYS A 247 15.04 1.76 16.19
CA LYS A 247 15.37 2.01 14.78
C LYS A 247 14.29 2.81 14.03
N LEU A 248 13.11 3.08 14.62
CA LEU A 248 11.91 3.49 13.87
C LEU A 248 11.33 4.89 14.20
N GLY A 249 12.01 5.74 14.98
CA GLY A 249 11.55 7.12 15.19
C GLY A 249 10.33 7.22 16.13
N GLU A 250 9.19 7.74 15.65
CA GLU A 250 7.95 7.84 16.45
C GLU A 250 7.41 6.45 16.80
N ILE A 251 6.91 6.30 18.03
CA ILE A 251 6.60 4.99 18.63
C ILE A 251 5.10 4.84 18.86
N GLN A 252 4.49 3.86 18.19
CA GLN A 252 3.15 3.38 18.54
C GLN A 252 3.19 2.45 19.77
N ASP A 253 2.25 2.62 20.72
CA ASP A 253 2.16 1.80 21.92
C ASP A 253 1.15 0.66 21.81
N PHE A 254 1.64 -0.52 21.43
CA PHE A 254 0.82 -1.74 21.35
C PHE A 254 0.73 -2.50 22.68
N SER A 255 1.07 -1.90 23.83
CA SER A 255 1.11 -2.61 25.12
C SER A 255 -0.24 -3.18 25.55
N SER A 256 -1.33 -2.45 25.28
CA SER A 256 -2.70 -2.94 25.55
C SER A 256 -3.01 -4.19 24.71
N MET A 257 -2.76 -4.11 23.40
CA MET A 257 -2.96 -5.21 22.45
C MET A 257 -2.09 -6.43 22.79
N LYS A 258 -0.83 -6.21 23.15
CA LYS A 258 0.09 -7.26 23.60
C LYS A 258 -0.47 -7.99 24.83
N LYS A 259 -1.02 -7.25 25.81
CA LYS A 259 -1.65 -7.84 27.00
C LYS A 259 -2.88 -8.67 26.62
N THR A 260 -3.77 -8.14 25.79
CA THR A 260 -4.97 -8.85 25.34
C THR A 260 -4.62 -10.14 24.61
N LEU A 261 -3.67 -10.09 23.68
CA LEU A 261 -3.20 -11.27 22.95
C LEU A 261 -2.53 -12.29 23.87
N PHE A 262 -1.71 -11.84 24.81
CA PHE A 262 -1.10 -12.72 25.82
C PHE A 262 -2.16 -13.43 26.66
N THR A 263 -3.16 -12.70 27.14
CA THR A 263 -4.28 -13.29 27.91
C THR A 263 -5.11 -14.25 27.05
N ALA A 264 -5.35 -13.93 25.78
CA ALA A 264 -6.08 -14.81 24.87
C ALA A 264 -5.31 -16.10 24.56
N LEU A 265 -4.01 -16.00 24.30
CA LEU A 265 -3.13 -17.14 24.06
C LEU A 265 -3.00 -18.02 25.30
N ASN A 266 -2.84 -17.40 26.47
CA ASN A 266 -2.70 -18.11 27.74
C ASN A 266 -4.05 -18.49 28.38
N LYS A 267 -5.20 -18.10 27.83
CA LYS A 267 -6.48 -18.68 28.24
C LYS A 267 -6.58 -20.17 27.87
N THR A 268 -5.68 -20.68 27.03
CA THR A 268 -5.53 -22.12 26.75
C THR A 268 -4.61 -22.86 27.73
N HIS A 269 -3.89 -22.17 28.62
CA HIS A 269 -3.11 -22.79 29.71
C HIS A 269 -3.04 -21.86 30.93
N LYS A 270 -3.58 -22.32 32.07
CA LYS A 270 -3.51 -21.61 33.35
C LYS A 270 -2.06 -21.21 33.69
N GLU A 271 -1.91 -19.92 34.01
CA GLU A 271 -0.84 -19.28 34.78
C GLU A 271 0.50 -18.98 34.08
N ASP A 272 0.77 -17.69 33.84
CA ASP A 272 2.07 -17.10 34.19
C ASP A 272 2.00 -15.55 34.30
N LEU A 273 2.26 -15.02 35.50
CA LEU A 273 2.07 -13.61 35.90
C LEU A 273 3.38 -12.79 35.94
N SER A 274 4.48 -13.33 35.40
CA SER A 274 5.83 -12.80 35.63
C SER A 274 6.33 -11.71 34.67
N LEU A 275 5.65 -11.40 33.56
CA LEU A 275 6.15 -10.48 32.52
C LEU A 275 5.78 -8.99 32.69
N ARG A 276 5.36 -8.54 33.90
CA ARG A 276 4.88 -7.16 34.15
C ARG A 276 5.98 -6.11 34.44
N LYS A 277 7.22 -6.23 33.97
CA LYS A 277 8.26 -5.23 34.31
C LYS A 277 8.90 -4.48 33.14
N SER A 278 8.81 -3.15 33.29
CA SER A 278 9.43 -2.01 32.58
C SER A 278 8.93 -1.68 31.16
N ILE A 279 8.27 -0.51 31.04
CA ILE A 279 7.94 0.18 29.78
C ILE A 279 8.42 1.63 29.94
N PRO A 280 9.17 2.21 28.98
CA PRO A 280 9.59 3.60 29.03
C PRO A 280 8.38 4.55 28.92
N ARG A 281 8.34 5.58 29.78
CA ARG A 281 7.34 6.65 29.72
C ARG A 281 7.78 7.70 28.68
N GLY A 282 7.44 7.46 27.42
CA GLY A 282 7.50 8.47 26.35
C GLY A 282 6.10 8.89 25.91
N ARG A 283 5.98 9.95 25.10
CA ARG A 283 4.70 10.40 24.51
C ARG A 283 4.15 9.30 23.59
N THR A 284 3.18 8.53 24.07
CA THR A 284 2.58 7.39 23.36
C THR A 284 1.12 7.65 22.99
N ARG A 285 0.72 7.24 21.78
CA ARG A 285 -0.70 7.10 21.42
C ARG A 285 -1.20 5.77 21.98
N ILE A 286 -2.19 5.82 22.86
CA ILE A 286 -2.68 4.65 23.60
C ILE A 286 -3.81 4.00 22.81
N TRP A 287 -3.65 2.71 22.49
CA TRP A 287 -4.65 1.91 21.79
C TRP A 287 -5.66 1.32 22.79
N HIS A 288 -6.94 1.71 22.68
CA HIS A 288 -8.04 1.16 23.51
C HIS A 288 -8.95 0.27 22.66
N GLU A 289 -9.40 -0.83 23.26
CA GLU A 289 -10.43 -1.80 22.82
C GLU A 289 -10.69 -1.90 21.31
N PHE A 290 -10.00 -2.83 20.64
CA PHE A 290 -10.27 -3.17 19.24
C PHE A 290 -11.15 -4.42 19.11
N LYS A 291 -12.12 -4.37 18.18
CA LYS A 291 -12.82 -5.56 17.65
C LYS A 291 -11.83 -6.35 16.79
N MET A 292 -11.39 -7.51 17.31
CA MET A 292 -10.52 -8.42 16.56
C MET A 292 -11.36 -9.14 15.49
N VAL A 293 -10.97 -9.03 14.23
CA VAL A 293 -11.59 -9.78 13.12
C VAL A 293 -10.57 -10.82 12.66
N THR A 294 -10.85 -12.08 12.94
CA THR A 294 -10.09 -13.22 12.40
C THR A 294 -10.48 -13.43 10.95
N VAL A 295 -9.50 -13.53 10.05
CA VAL A 295 -9.75 -13.95 8.67
C VAL A 295 -10.00 -15.45 8.69
N THR A 296 -11.27 -15.86 8.54
CA THR A 296 -11.60 -17.24 8.21
C THR A 296 -11.31 -17.45 6.73
N GLU A 297 -10.44 -18.41 6.42
CA GLU A 297 -10.22 -18.87 5.05
C GLU A 297 -11.54 -19.38 4.48
N SER A 298 -11.95 -18.80 3.35
CA SER A 298 -13.10 -19.21 2.52
C SER A 298 -12.63 -19.45 1.10
#